data_AF-A0A1E5L0F0-F1
#
_entry.id   AF-A0A1E5L0F0-F1
#
_cell.length_a   1.000
_cell.length_b   1.000
_cell.length_c   1.000
_cell.angle_alpha   90.00
_cell.angle_beta   90.00
_cell.angle_gamma   90.00
#
_symmetry.space_group_name_H-M   'P 1'
#
loop_
_entity.id
_entity.type
_entity.pdbx_description
1 polymer ?
#
loop_
_entity_poly.entity_id
_entity_poly.type
_entity_poly.pdbx_seq_one_letter_code
_entity_poly.pdbx_strand_id
1 'polypeptide(L)' 'MNPLILTDAEANYLSGLLKNETVKNQAIMRKNNDLKGFFEENNKMNGSIGRKITNSLKKDRQKRRD' A
#
# COMPACT_ATOMS: atom_id res chain seq x y z
N MET A 1 -14.13 -13.65 11.41
CA MET A 1 -13.08 -12.63 11.26
C MET A 1 -13.76 -11.28 11.27
N ASN A 2 -13.45 -10.40 12.22
CA ASN A 2 -13.99 -9.04 12.21
C ASN A 2 -13.29 -8.25 11.09
N PRO A 3 -14.04 -7.49 10.27
CA PRO A 3 -13.42 -6.63 9.26
C PRO A 3 -12.54 -5.59 9.94
N LEU A 4 -11.29 -5.46 9.48
CA LEU A 4 -10.39 -4.41 9.93
C LEU A 4 -10.89 -3.08 9.37
N ILE A 5 -11.54 -2.27 10.22
CA ILE A 5 -12.00 -0.93 9.87
C ILE A 5 -10.85 0.04 10.18
N LEU A 6 -10.30 0.65 9.14
CA LEU A 6 -9.28 1.70 9.26
C LEU A 6 -9.95 3.07 9.27
N THR A 7 -9.51 3.94 10.16
CA THR A 7 -9.78 5.38 10.07
C THR A 7 -9.11 5.97 8.83
N ASP A 8 -9.58 7.15 8.39
CA ASP A 8 -8.94 7.90 7.29
C ASP A 8 -7.44 8.18 7.59
N ALA A 9 -7.10 8.46 8.86
CA ALA A 9 -5.73 8.72 9.29
C ALA A 9 -4.83 7.47 9.19
N GLU A 10 -5.29 6.32 9.70
CA GLU A 10 -4.54 5.05 9.64
C GLU A 10 -4.34 4.59 8.20
N ALA A 11 -5.39 4.71 7.38
CA ALA A 11 -5.32 4.35 5.98
C ALA A 11 -4.34 5.25 5.19
N ASN A 12 -4.34 6.56 5.45
CA ASN A 12 -3.36 7.47 4.86
C ASN A 12 -1.93 7.16 5.33
N TYR A 13 -1.74 6.89 6.62
CA TYR A 13 -0.45 6.49 7.17
C TYR A 13 0.08 5.21 6.49
N LEU A 14 -0.74 4.16 6.43
CA LEU A 14 -0.37 2.89 5.79
C LEU A 14 -0.07 3.08 4.29
N SER A 15 -0.87 3.90 3.58
CA SER A 15 -0.60 4.21 2.18
C SER A 15 0.76 4.90 1.99
N GLY A 16 1.10 5.86 2.86
CA GLY A 16 2.40 6.52 2.89
C GLY A 16 3.54 5.54 3.17
N LEU A 17 3.36 4.64 4.15
CA LEU A 17 4.34 3.62 4.51
C LEU A 17 4.64 2.68 3.33
N LEU A 18 3.59 2.16 2.67
CA LEU A 18 3.75 1.28 1.51
C LEU A 18 4.49 1.98 0.36
N LYS A 19 4.21 3.27 0.12
CA LYS A 19 4.89 4.07 -0.89
C LYS A 19 6.37 4.26 -0.56
N ASN A 20 6.68 4.59 0.69
CA ASN A 20 8.06 4.79 1.14
C ASN A 20 8.87 3.50 1.04
N GLU A 21 8.30 2.36 1.44
CA GLU A 21 8.95 1.05 1.29
C GLU A 21 9.19 0.71 -0.18
N THR A 22 8.24 1.02 -1.07
CA THR A 22 8.46 0.82 -2.51
C THR A 22 9.62 1.67 -3.06
N VAL A 23 9.76 2.92 -2.62
CA VAL A 23 10.89 3.78 -2.99
C VAL A 23 12.22 3.19 -2.48
N LYS A 24 12.27 2.72 -1.23
CA LYS A 24 13.46 2.06 -0.67
C LYS A 24 13.83 0.80 -1.45
N ASN A 25 12.86 -0.07 -1.71
CA ASN A 25 13.05 -1.30 -2.47
C ASN A 25 13.62 -1.00 -3.86
N GLN A 26 13.06 -0.02 -4.58
CA GLN A 26 13.56 0.40 -5.88
C GLN A 26 15.01 0.92 -5.82
N ALA A 27 15.38 1.64 -4.76
CA ALA A 27 16.75 2.10 -4.57
C ALA A 27 17.72 0.92 -4.34
N ILE A 28 17.31 -0.09 -3.57
CA ILE A 28 18.11 -1.30 -3.32
C ILE A 28 18.25 -2.13 -4.60
N MET A 29 17.17 -2.32 -5.36
CA MET A 29 17.18 -3.04 -6.64
C MET A 29 18.18 -2.48 -7.65
N ARG A 30 18.39 -1.16 -7.66
CA ARG A 30 19.37 -0.51 -8.55
C ARG A 30 20.82 -0.85 -8.19
N LYS A 31 21.08 -1.24 -6.94
CA LYS A 31 22.42 -1.56 -6.43
C LYS A 31 22.67 -3.07 -6.35
N ASN A 32 21.63 -3.88 -6.19
CA ASN A 32 21.71 -5.32 -5.97
C ASN A 32 20.78 -6.09 -6.92
N ASN A 33 21.30 -6.47 -8.09
CA ASN A 33 20.53 -7.16 -9.13
C ASN A 33 20.02 -8.55 -8.67
N ASP A 34 20.76 -9.24 -7.81
CA ASP A 34 20.38 -10.59 -7.34
C ASP A 34 19.10 -10.60 -6.51
N LEU A 35 18.80 -9.49 -5.83
CA LEU A 35 17.60 -9.33 -5.02
C LEU A 35 16.44 -8.67 -5.78
N LYS A 36 16.63 -8.38 -7.08
CA LYS A 36 15.68 -7.62 -7.88
C LYS A 36 14.29 -8.27 -7.90
N GLY A 37 14.21 -9.58 -8.12
CA GLY A 37 12.94 -10.31 -8.16
C GLY A 37 12.15 -10.23 -6.85
N PHE A 38 12.82 -10.41 -5.71
CA PHE A 38 12.22 -10.30 -4.37
C PHE A 38 11.59 -8.92 -4.13
N PHE A 39 12.31 -7.85 -4.48
CA PHE A 39 11.82 -6.50 -4.31
C PHE A 39 10.73 -6.12 -5.33
N GLU A 40 10.74 -6.68 -6.54
CA GLU A 40 9.65 -6.50 -7.50
C GLU A 40 8.33 -7.09 -7.01
N GLU A 41 8.35 -8.29 -6.44
CA GLU A 41 7.16 -8.90 -5.85
C GLU A 41 6.62 -8.07 -4.68
N ASN A 42 7.49 -7.62 -3.77
CA ASN A 42 7.09 -6.73 -2.68
C ASN A 42 6.47 -5.43 -3.18
N ASN A 43 7.04 -4.82 -4.23
CA ASN A 43 6.49 -3.60 -4.81
C ASN A 43 5.10 -3.82 -5.44
N LYS A 44 4.90 -4.96 -6.13
CA LYS A 44 3.58 -5.34 -6.66
C LYS A 44 2.56 -5.52 -5.54
N MET A 45 2.95 -6.18 -4.44
CA MET A 45 2.11 -6.38 -3.26
C MET A 45 1.73 -5.05 -2.61
N ASN A 46 2.71 -4.17 -2.36
CA ASN A 46 2.48 -2.83 -1.80
C ASN A 46 1.49 -2.03 -2.64
N GLY A 47 1.64 -2.04 -3.97
CA GLY A 47 0.70 -1.37 -4.88
C GLY A 47 -0.71 -1.97 -4.82
N SER A 48 -0.83 -3.29 -4.71
CA SER A 48 -2.12 -3.98 -4.57
C SER A 48 -2.82 -3.60 -3.26
N ILE A 49 -2.11 -3.64 -2.13
CA ILE A 49 -2.63 -3.27 -0.83
C ILE A 49 -3.04 -1.78 -0.81
N GLY A 50 -2.20 -0.88 -1.33
CA GLY A 50 -2.49 0.55 -1.39
C GLY A 50 -3.76 0.86 -2.20
N ARG A 51 -4.00 0.17 -3.31
CA ARG A 51 -5.25 0.28 -4.08
C ARG A 51 -6.46 -0.19 -3.29
N LYS A 52 -6.34 -1.32 -2.56
CA LYS A 52 -7.42 -1.82 -1.70
C LYS A 52 -7.79 -0.81 -0.61
N ILE A 53 -6.81 -0.24 0.08
CA ILE A 53 -7.01 0.81 1.10
C ILE A 53 -7.75 2.00 0.48
N THR A 54 -7.26 2.52 -0.64
CA THR A 54 -7.85 3.68 -1.33
C THR A 54 -9.31 3.43 -1.73
N ASN A 55 -9.59 2.26 -2.30
CA ASN A 55 -10.93 1.90 -2.74
C ASN A 55 -11.89 1.70 -1.57
N SER A 56 -11.44 1.10 -0.47
CA SER A 56 -12.24 0.96 0.75
C SER A 56 -12.62 2.32 1.33
N LEU A 57 -11.68 3.26 1.43
CA LEU A 57 -11.96 4.62 1.89
C LEU A 57 -12.93 5.38 0.96
N LYS A 58 -12.84 5.19 -0.36
CA LYS A 58 -13.78 5.81 -1.31
C LYS A 58 -15.19 5.28 -1.11
N LYS A 59 -15.35 3.96 -0.96
CA LYS A 59 -16.66 3.33 -0.71
C LYS A 59 -17.26 3.76 0.62
N ASP A 60 -16.44 3.82 1.67
CA ASP A 60 -16.90 4.25 3.00
C ASP A 60 -17.36 5.71 2.99
N ARG A 61 -16.62 6.60 2.32
CA ARG A 61 -17.02 8.01 2.15
C ARG A 61 -18.27 8.18 1.30
N GLN A 62 -18.50 7.33 0.29
CA GLN A 62 -19.74 7.34 -0.47
C GLN A 62 -20.93 6.93 0.41
N LYS A 63 -20.80 5.84 1.18
CA LYS A 63 -21.85 5.40 2.11
C LYS A 63 -22.22 6.44 3.17
N ARG A 64 -21.27 7.28 3.60
CA ARG A 64 -21.52 8.37 4.56
C ARG A 64 -22.28 9.57 3.96
N ARG A 65 -22.44 9.62 2.63
CA ARG A 65 -23.10 10.73 1.90
C ARG A 65 -24.48 10.36 1.36
N ASP A 66 -24.78 9.07 1.24
CA ASP A 66 -26.07 8.52 0.84
C ASP A 66 -26.97 8.32 2.07
#